data_AF-A0AAJ0FB63-F1
#
_entry.id   AF-A0AAJ0FB63-F1
#
_cell.length_a   1.000
_cell.length_b   1.000
_cell.length_c   1.000
_cell.angle_alpha   90.00
_cell.angle_beta   90.00
_cell.angle_gamma   90.00
#
_symmetry.space_group_name_H-M   'P 1'
#
loop_
_entity.id
_entity.type
_entity.pdbx_description
1 polymer ?
#
loop_
_entity_poly.entity_id
_entity_poly.type
_entity_poly.pdbx_seq_one_letter_code
_entity_poly.pdbx_strand_id
1 'polypeptide(L)'
;MSGLYYVFVKYLPADKVQATNWGRLMLCFPSRYDADEFYRALQGIPQIVGLVRSSAQFWGHSSRGWDQIHLVQSLGLVEGFRNVISTVLLNDGLAGGRAFPLITNPVPSFYWFVHDDHIHTSEDRRTKFCVELAVPTSGAVQAMIRDDEVMVSVITETTTSAAVMKDGKKYLAVVEGRLLLSATRYLWTFRDLVCGRIGVRWEPDPMVVDSDDDSVDEEETPFHSRRAQTAPRPLLVYMAGTGGDEWELC
;
A
#
# COMPACT_ATOMS: atom_id res chain seq x y z
N MET A 1 -13.60 5.34 1.39
CA MET A 1 -13.65 5.87 2.77
C MET A 1 -13.22 7.32 2.75
N SER A 2 -13.99 8.25 3.32
CA SER A 2 -13.63 9.66 3.49
C SER A 2 -12.80 9.85 4.77
N GLY A 3 -11.51 9.53 4.69
CA GLY A 3 -10.55 9.79 5.76
C GLY A 3 -9.67 11.00 5.41
N LEU A 4 -9.21 11.73 6.41
CA LEU A 4 -8.14 12.70 6.21
C LEU A 4 -6.89 11.96 5.72
N TYR A 5 -6.19 12.57 4.78
CA TYR A 5 -4.91 12.07 4.29
C TYR A 5 -3.77 12.80 5.00
N TYR A 6 -2.89 12.03 5.65
CA TYR A 6 -1.78 12.58 6.42
C TYR A 6 -0.47 12.45 5.66
N VAL A 7 0.34 13.50 5.73
CA VAL A 7 1.70 13.51 5.21
C VAL A 7 2.64 13.92 6.33
N PHE A 8 3.65 13.09 6.56
CA PHE A 8 4.79 13.41 7.39
C PHE A 8 5.84 14.12 6.58
N VAL A 9 6.32 15.23 7.11
CA VAL A 9 7.41 15.99 6.51
C VAL A 9 8.56 16.09 7.49
N LYS A 10 9.76 15.78 7.00
CA LYS A 10 10.99 15.82 7.78
C LYS A 10 11.98 16.83 7.20
N TYR A 11 12.54 17.64 8.07
CA TYR A 11 13.68 18.49 7.76
C TYR A 11 14.97 17.66 7.70
N LEU A 12 15.65 17.70 6.56
CA LEU A 12 16.83 16.89 6.22
C LEU A 12 17.96 17.75 5.62
N PRO A 13 18.53 18.71 6.36
CA PRO A 13 19.73 19.43 5.92
C PRO A 13 20.93 18.48 5.86
N ALA A 14 21.79 18.68 4.85
CA ALA A 14 22.95 17.82 4.62
C ALA A 14 24.04 17.93 5.71
N ASP A 15 24.04 19.02 6.48
CA ASP A 15 25.16 19.44 7.33
C ASP A 15 24.85 19.43 8.84
N LYS A 16 23.65 19.06 9.28
CA LYS A 16 23.26 19.17 10.70
C LYS A 16 22.83 17.85 11.34
N VAL A 17 23.68 17.34 12.23
CA VAL A 17 23.37 16.22 13.16
C VAL A 17 22.13 16.51 14.03
N GLN A 18 21.85 17.79 14.29
CA GLN A 18 20.67 18.25 15.04
C GLN A 18 19.34 18.00 14.30
N ALA A 19 19.37 17.81 12.97
CA ALA A 19 18.18 17.55 12.18
C ALA A 19 17.51 16.22 12.50
N THR A 20 18.24 15.27 13.09
CA THR A 20 17.68 13.98 13.51
C THR A 20 16.46 14.18 14.41
N ASN A 21 16.51 15.18 15.29
CA ASN A 21 15.47 15.40 16.29
C ASN A 21 14.53 16.57 16.00
N TRP A 22 14.82 17.42 15.01
CA TRP A 22 14.03 18.64 14.74
C TRP A 22 13.37 18.63 13.35
N GLY A 23 12.43 19.56 13.13
CA GLY A 23 11.75 19.80 11.87
C GLY A 23 10.83 18.69 11.42
N ARG A 24 9.96 18.19 12.30
CA ARG A 24 8.91 17.23 11.96
C ARG A 24 7.57 17.93 11.88
N LEU A 25 6.92 17.79 10.75
CA LEU A 25 5.59 18.34 10.50
C LEU A 25 4.65 17.19 10.12
N MET A 26 3.40 17.31 10.52
CA MET A 26 2.29 16.54 9.95
C MET A 26 1.38 17.50 9.22
N LEU A 27 1.18 17.25 7.93
CA LEU A 27 0.21 17.95 7.11
C LEU A 27 -1.04 17.08 7.00
N CYS A 28 -2.21 17.69 7.17
CA CYS A 28 -3.50 17.02 7.03
C CYS A 28 -4.21 17.57 5.79
N PHE A 29 -4.63 16.67 4.91
CA PHE A 29 -5.30 16.96 3.65
C PHE A 29 -6.69 16.30 3.60
N PRO A 30 -7.64 16.85 2.83
CA PRO A 30 -8.93 16.19 2.57
C PRO A 30 -8.79 14.90 1.75
N SER A 31 -7.76 14.81 0.90
CA SER A 31 -7.49 13.66 0.05
C SER A 31 -6.00 13.52 -0.30
N ARG A 32 -5.61 12.35 -0.83
CA ARG A 32 -4.28 12.16 -1.43
C ARG A 32 -4.06 13.10 -2.62
N TYR A 33 -5.09 13.33 -3.42
CA TYR A 33 -5.01 14.20 -4.58
C TYR A 33 -4.60 15.63 -4.18
N ASP A 34 -5.22 16.17 -3.12
CA ASP A 34 -4.86 17.47 -2.56
C ASP A 34 -3.41 17.52 -2.06
N ALA A 35 -2.93 16.42 -1.46
CA ALA A 35 -1.54 16.32 -1.03
C ALA A 35 -0.56 16.34 -2.22
N ASP A 36 -0.89 15.64 -3.30
CA ASP A 36 -0.08 15.61 -4.51
C ASP A 36 -0.05 16.98 -5.21
N GLU A 37 -1.20 17.67 -5.32
CA GLU A 37 -1.27 19.02 -5.88
C GLU A 37 -0.52 20.05 -5.01
N PHE A 38 -0.65 19.96 -3.68
CA PHE A 38 0.11 20.82 -2.77
C PHE A 38 1.61 20.58 -2.89
N TYR A 39 2.04 19.31 -2.99
CA TYR A 39 3.45 18.97 -3.21
C TYR A 39 4.00 19.61 -4.49
N ARG A 40 3.25 19.54 -5.60
CA ARG A 40 3.64 20.19 -6.87
C ARG A 40 3.71 21.70 -6.73
N ALA A 41 2.77 22.32 -6.01
CA ALA A 41 2.79 23.75 -5.77
C ALA A 41 4.01 24.18 -4.95
N LEU A 42 4.40 23.41 -3.92
CA LEU A 42 5.58 23.68 -3.11
C LEU A 42 6.89 23.67 -3.91
N GLN A 43 6.99 22.85 -4.97
CA GLN A 43 8.17 22.83 -5.85
C GLN A 43 8.39 24.17 -6.57
N GLY A 44 7.33 24.97 -6.75
CA GLY A 44 7.40 26.30 -7.35
C GLY A 44 7.77 27.42 -6.36
N ILE A 45 7.84 27.13 -5.05
CA ILE A 45 8.07 28.14 -4.02
C ILE A 45 9.59 28.29 -3.77
N PRO A 46 10.21 29.45 -4.06
CA PRO A 46 11.68 29.62 -3.96
C PRO A 46 12.27 29.34 -2.58
N GLN A 47 11.48 29.52 -1.52
CA GLN A 47 11.90 29.29 -0.14
C GLN A 47 12.00 27.79 0.19
N ILE A 48 11.33 26.93 -0.58
CA ILE A 48 11.31 25.49 -0.38
C ILE A 48 12.42 24.86 -1.22
N VAL A 49 13.52 24.54 -0.56
CA VAL A 49 14.70 23.91 -1.20
C VAL A 49 14.76 22.43 -0.86
N GLY A 50 15.14 21.62 -1.86
CA GLY A 50 15.42 20.19 -1.72
C GLY A 50 14.22 19.36 -1.28
N LEU A 51 13.01 19.77 -1.65
CA LEU A 51 11.79 19.02 -1.36
C LEU A 51 11.79 17.71 -2.16
N VAL A 52 11.89 16.59 -1.46
CA VAL A 52 11.90 15.24 -1.99
C VAL A 52 10.79 14.41 -1.35
N ARG A 53 10.41 13.32 -1.99
CA ARG A 53 9.34 12.42 -1.53
C ARG A 53 9.85 10.99 -1.56
N SER A 54 9.84 10.31 -0.42
CA SER A 54 10.20 8.87 -0.35
C SER A 54 8.96 7.97 -0.50
N SER A 55 7.79 8.43 -0.07
CA SER A 55 6.49 7.78 -0.28
C SER A 55 5.38 8.81 -0.40
N ALA A 56 4.15 8.38 -0.74
CA ALA A 56 3.01 9.29 -0.83
C ALA A 56 2.75 10.05 0.50
N GLN A 57 3.13 9.49 1.65
CA GLN A 57 2.92 10.05 2.98
C GLN A 57 4.21 10.54 3.66
N PHE A 58 5.39 10.39 3.05
CA PHE A 58 6.65 10.79 3.68
C PHE A 58 7.48 11.68 2.76
N TRP A 59 7.63 12.93 3.15
CA TRP A 59 8.35 13.97 2.42
C TRP A 59 9.56 14.44 3.23
N GLY A 60 10.59 14.88 2.52
CA GLY A 60 11.80 15.45 3.09
C GLY A 60 12.09 16.80 2.46
N HIS A 61 12.67 17.76 3.19
CA HIS A 61 13.16 19.01 2.60
C HIS A 61 14.42 19.51 3.29
N SER A 62 15.24 20.26 2.57
CA SER A 62 16.51 20.85 3.06
C SER A 62 16.50 22.38 2.96
N SER A 63 15.33 22.97 3.20
CA SER A 63 15.11 24.42 3.13
C SER A 63 15.93 25.19 4.18
N ARG A 64 15.95 26.53 4.11
CA ARG A 64 16.74 27.35 5.06
C ARG A 64 16.34 27.16 6.53
N GLY A 65 15.08 26.83 6.77
CA GLY A 65 14.52 26.58 8.11
C GLY A 65 13.70 25.30 8.13
N TRP A 66 13.61 24.70 9.32
CA TRP A 66 12.81 23.50 9.56
C TRP A 66 11.30 23.76 9.50
N ASP A 67 10.90 25.00 9.77
CA ASP A 67 9.52 25.51 9.80
C ASP A 67 9.08 26.07 8.44
N GLN A 68 9.91 25.95 7.39
CA GLN A 68 9.67 26.67 6.14
C GLN A 68 8.34 26.30 5.47
N ILE A 69 7.94 25.03 5.51
CA ILE A 69 6.64 24.58 4.97
C ILE A 69 5.48 25.13 5.81
N HIS A 70 5.64 25.17 7.14
CA HIS A 70 4.67 25.79 8.03
C HIS A 70 4.52 27.30 7.74
N LEU A 71 5.63 28.00 7.50
CA LEU A 71 5.62 29.42 7.11
C LEU A 71 4.94 29.65 5.76
N VAL A 72 5.21 28.81 4.76
CA VAL A 72 4.56 28.90 3.44
C VAL A 72 3.04 28.79 3.57
N GLN A 73 2.57 27.88 4.42
CA GLN A 73 1.14 27.70 4.70
C GLN A 73 0.56 28.87 5.50
N SER A 74 1.21 29.31 6.58
CA SER A 74 0.70 30.38 7.45
C SER A 74 0.65 31.74 6.76
N LEU A 75 1.58 31.98 5.83
CA LEU A 75 1.59 33.16 4.95
C LEU A 75 0.65 33.01 3.74
N GLY A 76 0.05 31.83 3.54
CA GLY A 76 -0.90 31.59 2.45
C GLY A 76 -0.28 31.74 1.07
N LEU A 77 0.99 31.35 0.90
CA LEU A 77 1.74 31.48 -0.37
C LEU A 77 1.32 30.46 -1.43
N VAL A 78 0.58 29.43 -1.03
CA VAL A 78 -0.09 28.50 -1.95
C VAL A 78 -1.59 28.81 -1.91
N GLU A 79 -2.03 29.73 -2.75
CA GLU A 79 -3.37 30.35 -2.67
C GLU A 79 -4.50 29.33 -2.67
N GLY A 80 -4.44 28.31 -3.55
CA GLY A 80 -5.45 27.25 -3.66
C GLY A 80 -5.61 26.36 -2.42
N PHE A 81 -4.65 26.41 -1.49
CA PHE A 81 -4.66 25.59 -0.27
C PHE A 81 -4.86 26.41 1.01
N ARG A 82 -5.15 27.70 0.89
CA ARG A 82 -5.48 28.55 2.03
C ARG A 82 -6.71 28.00 2.74
N ASN A 83 -6.56 27.65 4.03
CA ASN A 83 -7.60 27.04 4.87
C ASN A 83 -8.07 25.63 4.47
N VAL A 84 -7.42 24.98 3.49
CA VAL A 84 -7.76 23.60 3.06
C VAL A 84 -6.94 22.57 3.82
N ILE A 85 -5.72 22.93 4.21
CA ILE A 85 -4.77 22.05 4.88
C ILE A 85 -4.46 22.55 6.28
N SER A 86 -4.18 21.63 7.20
CA SER A 86 -3.65 21.97 8.52
C SER A 86 -2.22 21.46 8.67
N THR A 87 -1.33 22.29 9.21
CA THR A 87 0.01 21.87 9.60
C THR A 87 0.08 21.73 11.11
N VAL A 88 0.56 20.59 11.58
CA VAL A 88 0.82 20.30 12.99
C VAL A 88 2.32 20.14 13.17
N LEU A 89 2.91 20.94 14.06
CA LEU A 89 4.29 20.75 14.50
C LEU A 89 4.37 19.50 15.37
N LEU A 90 5.18 18.52 14.99
CA LEU A 90 5.44 17.33 15.80
C LEU A 90 6.64 17.57 16.73
N ASN A 91 6.65 16.93 17.89
CA ASN A 91 7.56 17.29 18.98
C ASN A 91 9.04 17.20 18.59
N ASP A 92 9.75 18.33 18.65
CA ASP A 92 11.16 18.48 18.31
C ASP A 92 11.96 19.08 19.48
N GLY A 93 12.16 18.32 20.57
CA GLY A 93 13.08 18.68 21.66
C GLY A 93 12.44 18.95 23.03
N LEU A 94 13.27 19.40 23.97
CA LEU A 94 13.15 19.35 25.46
C LEU A 94 11.86 19.88 26.12
N ALA A 95 10.89 20.42 25.38
CA ALA A 95 9.73 21.14 25.92
C ALA A 95 8.37 20.53 25.52
N GLY A 96 8.25 19.19 25.54
CA GLY A 96 6.93 18.55 25.72
C GLY A 96 5.95 18.63 24.54
N GLY A 97 6.39 18.44 23.30
CA GLY A 97 5.45 18.16 22.21
C GLY A 97 4.82 16.76 22.29
N ARG A 98 3.84 16.50 21.42
CA ARG A 98 3.15 15.21 21.33
C ARG A 98 4.03 14.14 20.68
N ALA A 99 4.02 12.92 21.24
CA ALA A 99 4.54 11.75 20.54
C ALA A 99 3.87 11.65 19.17
N PHE A 100 4.60 11.10 18.17
CA PHE A 100 4.01 10.81 16.86
C PHE A 100 2.62 10.21 17.06
N PRO A 101 1.57 10.69 16.37
CA PRO A 101 0.42 9.84 16.21
C PRO A 101 0.97 8.57 15.57
N LEU A 102 0.95 7.47 16.31
CA LEU A 102 1.02 6.15 15.71
C LEU A 102 -0.21 6.12 14.80
N ILE A 103 -0.04 6.54 13.55
CA ILE A 103 -0.98 6.19 12.51
C ILE A 103 -0.83 4.69 12.45
N THR A 104 -1.71 3.99 13.14
CA THR A 104 -1.92 2.58 12.92
C THR A 104 -2.05 2.44 11.42
N ASN A 105 -1.09 1.76 10.78
CA ASN A 105 -1.31 1.29 9.41
C ASN A 105 -2.73 0.74 9.41
N PRO A 106 -3.61 1.22 8.51
CA PRO A 106 -4.97 0.73 8.47
C PRO A 106 -4.86 -0.78 8.43
N VAL A 107 -5.32 -1.45 9.49
CA VAL A 107 -5.25 -2.90 9.57
C VAL A 107 -6.04 -3.37 8.35
N PRO A 108 -5.41 -4.04 7.39
CA PRO A 108 -6.12 -4.45 6.19
C PRO A 108 -7.32 -5.28 6.63
N SER A 109 -8.52 -4.91 6.18
CA SER A 109 -9.71 -5.73 6.45
C SER A 109 -9.64 -7.08 5.71
N PHE A 110 -8.80 -7.15 4.67
CA PHE A 110 -8.53 -8.35 3.90
C PHE A 110 -7.02 -8.56 3.77
N TYR A 111 -6.61 -9.82 3.91
CA TYR A 111 -5.27 -10.30 3.68
C TYR A 111 -5.26 -11.29 2.52
N TRP A 112 -4.12 -11.41 1.84
CA TRP A 112 -3.90 -12.47 0.87
C TRP A 112 -3.68 -13.79 1.60
N PHE A 113 -4.37 -14.83 1.16
CA PHE A 113 -4.27 -16.17 1.70
C PHE A 113 -4.18 -17.17 0.54
N VAL A 114 -3.23 -18.09 0.65
CA VAL A 114 -3.09 -19.17 -0.31
C VAL A 114 -3.97 -20.36 0.10
N HIS A 115 -4.84 -20.77 -0.82
CA HIS A 115 -5.61 -22.01 -0.72
C HIS A 115 -5.35 -22.85 -1.97
N ASP A 116 -5.00 -24.13 -1.77
CA ASP A 116 -4.51 -25.01 -2.82
C ASP A 116 -3.31 -24.36 -3.55
N ASP A 117 -3.48 -23.96 -4.81
CA ASP A 117 -2.48 -23.26 -5.64
C ASP A 117 -2.93 -21.84 -6.06
N HIS A 118 -4.01 -21.33 -5.45
CA HIS A 118 -4.60 -20.03 -5.77
C HIS A 118 -4.44 -19.02 -4.63
N ILE A 119 -4.45 -17.74 -4.98
CA ILE A 119 -4.41 -16.64 -4.03
C ILE A 119 -5.80 -16.05 -3.89
N HIS A 120 -6.30 -16.06 -2.66
CA HIS A 120 -7.60 -15.54 -2.27
C HIS A 120 -7.44 -14.40 -1.28
N THR A 121 -8.51 -13.67 -1.05
CA THR A 121 -8.62 -12.71 0.06
C THR A 121 -9.37 -13.31 1.22
N SER A 122 -8.94 -13.01 2.44
CA SER A 122 -9.53 -13.49 3.67
C SER A 122 -9.40 -12.43 4.77
N GLU A 123 -10.42 -12.31 5.62
CA GLU A 123 -10.38 -11.39 6.78
C GLU A 123 -9.62 -11.99 7.96
N ASP A 124 -9.54 -13.33 8.02
CA ASP A 124 -9.08 -14.11 9.17
C ASP A 124 -7.76 -14.85 8.93
N ARG A 125 -7.33 -15.01 7.68
CA ARG A 125 -6.14 -15.78 7.28
C ARG A 125 -5.22 -14.91 6.44
N ARG A 126 -3.92 -15.14 6.62
CA ARG A 126 -2.87 -14.44 5.87
C ARG A 126 -1.75 -15.39 5.50
N THR A 127 -1.25 -15.27 4.29
CA THR A 127 -0.04 -15.90 3.82
C THR A 127 1.02 -14.82 3.62
N LYS A 128 2.22 -15.05 4.17
CA LYS A 128 3.37 -14.18 3.94
C LYS A 128 4.15 -14.67 2.74
N PHE A 129 4.71 -13.71 2.01
CA PHE A 129 5.57 -13.96 0.87
C PHE A 129 6.97 -13.43 1.17
N CYS A 130 7.99 -14.17 0.74
CA CYS A 130 9.39 -13.76 0.78
C CYS A 130 9.80 -13.30 -0.61
N VAL A 131 10.27 -12.04 -0.71
CA VAL A 131 10.89 -11.50 -1.92
C VAL A 131 12.40 -11.63 -1.76
N GLU A 132 13.05 -12.31 -2.70
CA GLU A 132 14.48 -12.59 -2.67
C GLU A 132 15.10 -12.21 -4.01
N LEU A 133 16.37 -11.77 -4.02
CA LEU A 133 17.11 -11.62 -5.28
C LEU A 133 17.26 -12.98 -5.97
N ALA A 134 17.10 -13.01 -7.29
CA ALA A 134 17.27 -14.22 -8.09
C ALA A 134 18.70 -14.79 -7.97
N VAL A 135 19.68 -13.88 -7.91
CA VAL A 135 21.10 -14.19 -7.69
C VAL A 135 21.51 -13.54 -6.36
N PRO A 136 21.74 -14.32 -5.30
CA PRO A 136 22.17 -13.78 -4.02
C PRO A 136 23.56 -13.16 -4.13
N THR A 137 23.71 -11.92 -3.71
CA THR A 137 25.02 -11.27 -3.59
C THR A 137 25.62 -11.63 -2.23
N SER A 138 26.84 -12.17 -2.22
CA SER A 138 27.48 -12.63 -0.99
C SER A 138 27.81 -11.47 -0.05
N GLY A 139 27.35 -11.54 1.20
CA GLY A 139 28.00 -10.90 2.35
C GLY A 139 27.52 -9.50 2.76
N ALA A 140 26.52 -8.91 2.12
CA ALA A 140 25.97 -7.63 2.55
C ALA A 140 24.43 -7.59 2.45
N VAL A 141 23.81 -6.85 3.36
CA VAL A 141 22.42 -6.42 3.23
C VAL A 141 22.35 -5.51 2.01
N GLN A 142 21.73 -5.99 0.93
CA GLN A 142 21.59 -5.25 -0.31
C GLN A 142 20.19 -4.63 -0.39
N ALA A 143 20.14 -3.34 -0.73
CA ALA A 143 18.90 -2.70 -1.12
C ALA A 143 18.49 -3.18 -2.52
N MET A 144 17.26 -3.68 -2.67
CA MET A 144 16.71 -4.01 -3.98
C MET A 144 16.41 -2.73 -4.75
N ILE A 145 16.90 -2.65 -5.99
CA ILE A 145 16.60 -1.56 -6.94
C ILE A 145 15.64 -2.04 -8.02
N ARG A 146 15.02 -1.10 -8.73
CA ARG A 146 13.90 -1.38 -9.66
C ARG A 146 14.17 -2.50 -10.67
N ASP A 147 15.38 -2.55 -11.20
CA ASP A 147 15.70 -3.48 -12.29
C ASP A 147 16.36 -4.78 -11.79
N ASP A 148 16.40 -4.98 -10.47
CA ASP A 148 16.86 -6.25 -9.90
C ASP A 148 15.88 -7.38 -10.22
N GLU A 149 16.43 -8.52 -10.62
CA GLU A 149 15.66 -9.75 -10.75
C GLU A 149 15.38 -10.35 -9.36
N VAL A 150 14.11 -10.60 -9.09
CA VAL A 150 13.63 -11.13 -7.82
C VAL A 150 12.74 -12.35 -8.04
N MET A 151 12.67 -13.18 -7.00
CA MET A 151 11.73 -14.28 -6.87
C MET A 151 10.81 -13.97 -5.70
N VAL A 152 9.53 -14.27 -5.86
CA VAL A 152 8.55 -14.18 -4.78
C VAL A 152 8.14 -15.60 -4.43
N SER A 153 8.31 -15.98 -3.17
CA SER A 153 8.02 -17.34 -2.68
C SER A 153 7.12 -17.32 -1.46
N VAL A 154 6.38 -18.40 -1.25
CA VAL A 154 5.50 -18.53 -0.08
C VAL A 154 6.31 -18.90 1.16
N ILE A 155 6.05 -18.22 2.27
CA ILE A 155 6.55 -18.62 3.59
C ILE A 155 5.63 -19.74 4.11
N THR A 156 6.09 -20.97 4.02
CA THR A 156 5.27 -22.18 4.23
C THR A 156 4.67 -22.24 5.63
N GLU A 157 5.34 -21.69 6.65
CA GLU A 157 4.84 -21.63 8.04
C GLU A 157 3.59 -20.75 8.20
N THR A 158 3.29 -19.92 7.21
CA THR A 158 2.12 -19.03 7.21
C THR A 158 0.97 -19.53 6.35
N THR A 159 1.08 -20.75 5.84
CA THR A 159 0.09 -21.34 4.95
C THR A 159 -0.54 -22.55 5.62
N THR A 160 -1.85 -22.71 5.51
CA THR A 160 -2.57 -23.89 6.05
C THR A 160 -2.91 -24.91 4.95
N SER A 161 -2.69 -24.56 3.68
CA SER A 161 -2.90 -25.45 2.53
C SER A 161 -1.88 -26.60 2.52
N ALA A 162 -2.39 -27.84 2.56
CA ALA A 162 -1.57 -29.04 2.45
C ALA A 162 -0.84 -29.14 1.10
N ALA A 163 -1.42 -28.57 0.03
CA ALA A 163 -0.81 -28.54 -1.30
C ALA A 163 0.53 -27.78 -1.30
N VAL A 164 0.61 -26.68 -0.55
CA VAL A 164 1.83 -25.89 -0.42
C VAL A 164 2.86 -26.58 0.47
N MET A 165 2.43 -27.26 1.53
CA MET A 165 3.35 -27.95 2.45
C MET A 165 4.00 -29.19 1.83
N LYS A 166 3.28 -29.91 0.95
CA LYS A 166 3.72 -31.20 0.42
C LYS A 166 4.80 -31.08 -0.66
N ASP A 167 4.74 -30.03 -1.46
CA ASP A 167 5.50 -29.89 -2.70
C ASP A 167 6.75 -29.00 -2.58
N GLY A 168 7.13 -28.60 -1.35
CA GLY A 168 8.29 -27.76 -1.10
C GLY A 168 8.05 -26.28 -1.40
N LYS A 169 9.12 -25.54 -1.72
CA LYS A 169 9.08 -24.08 -1.92
C LYS A 169 8.28 -23.75 -3.19
N LYS A 170 7.15 -23.06 -3.02
CA LYS A 170 6.32 -22.54 -4.12
C LYS A 170 6.65 -21.08 -4.41
N TYR A 171 6.58 -20.71 -5.68
CA TYR A 171 6.85 -19.38 -6.20
C TYR A 171 5.58 -18.76 -6.78
N LEU A 172 5.42 -17.45 -6.59
CA LEU A 172 4.38 -16.69 -7.26
C LEU A 172 4.75 -16.52 -8.73
N ALA A 173 3.84 -16.91 -9.62
CA ALA A 173 4.03 -16.87 -11.06
C ALA A 173 2.84 -16.20 -11.75
N VAL A 174 3.08 -15.63 -12.94
CA VAL A 174 2.02 -15.21 -13.85
C VAL A 174 1.78 -16.31 -14.87
N VAL A 175 0.57 -16.84 -14.90
CA VAL A 175 0.14 -17.83 -15.90
C VAL A 175 -1.14 -17.29 -16.54
N GLU A 176 -1.10 -17.02 -17.84
CA GLU A 176 -2.24 -16.50 -18.60
C GLU A 176 -2.86 -15.21 -17.98
N GLY A 177 -2.01 -14.35 -17.43
CA GLY A 177 -2.43 -13.09 -16.78
C GLY A 177 -2.99 -13.25 -15.35
N ARG A 178 -3.00 -14.47 -14.81
CA ARG A 178 -3.42 -14.76 -13.43
C ARG A 178 -2.21 -15.03 -12.55
N LEU A 179 -2.32 -14.65 -11.27
CA LEU A 179 -1.31 -14.94 -10.27
C LEU A 179 -1.60 -16.30 -9.64
N LEU A 180 -0.69 -17.23 -9.86
CA LEU A 180 -0.79 -18.61 -9.37
C LEU A 180 0.49 -19.01 -8.65
N LEU A 181 0.42 -20.11 -7.90
CA LEU A 181 1.60 -20.77 -7.38
C LEU A 181 2.20 -21.74 -8.39
N SER A 182 3.52 -21.74 -8.47
CA SER A 182 4.31 -22.65 -9.29
C SER A 182 5.42 -23.30 -8.48
N ALA A 183 5.74 -24.56 -8.79
CA ALA A 183 6.94 -25.22 -8.28
C ALA A 183 8.21 -24.69 -8.97
N THR A 184 8.06 -24.12 -10.17
CA THR A 184 9.17 -23.52 -10.93
C THR A 184 9.35 -22.08 -10.50
N ARG A 185 10.62 -21.67 -10.38
CA ARG A 185 10.99 -20.27 -10.13
C ARG A 185 10.44 -19.40 -11.25
N TYR A 186 9.70 -18.37 -10.87
CA TYR A 186 9.28 -17.31 -11.76
C TYR A 186 10.09 -16.06 -11.44
N LEU A 187 10.76 -15.52 -12.46
CA LEU A 187 11.58 -14.32 -12.33
C LEU A 187 10.72 -13.08 -12.56
N TRP A 188 10.78 -12.18 -11.59
CA TRP A 188 10.18 -10.86 -11.63
C TRP A 188 11.30 -9.83 -11.72
N THR A 189 11.01 -8.64 -12.25
CA THR A 189 11.81 -7.47 -11.86
C THR A 189 11.21 -6.86 -10.59
N PHE A 190 12.02 -6.27 -9.71
CA PHE A 190 11.50 -5.62 -8.51
C PHE A 190 10.49 -4.52 -8.87
N ARG A 191 10.71 -3.82 -9.99
CA ARG A 191 9.79 -2.87 -10.61
C ARG A 191 8.40 -3.48 -10.89
N ASP A 192 8.32 -4.73 -11.34
CA ASP A 192 7.02 -5.38 -11.61
C ASP A 192 6.16 -5.48 -10.35
N LEU A 193 6.81 -5.73 -9.21
CA LEU A 193 6.13 -5.81 -7.92
C LEU A 193 5.68 -4.41 -7.46
N VAL A 194 6.57 -3.42 -7.50
CA VAL A 194 6.32 -2.12 -6.85
C VAL A 194 5.71 -1.04 -7.75
N CYS A 195 5.72 -1.21 -9.08
CA CYS A 195 5.21 -0.23 -10.03
C CYS A 195 3.88 -0.65 -10.68
N GLY A 196 3.03 -1.35 -9.93
CA GLY A 196 1.62 -1.53 -10.27
C GLY A 196 1.33 -2.51 -11.41
N ARG A 197 2.23 -3.46 -11.71
CA ARG A 197 1.86 -4.61 -12.56
C ARG A 197 1.16 -5.71 -11.80
N ILE A 198 1.32 -5.74 -10.48
CA ILE A 198 0.43 -6.47 -9.58
C ILE A 198 -0.62 -5.46 -9.13
N GLY A 199 -1.88 -5.85 -9.10
CA GLY A 199 -2.99 -5.00 -8.64
C GLY A 199 -4.15 -5.83 -8.14
N VAL A 200 -5.21 -5.15 -7.72
CA VAL A 200 -6.45 -5.78 -7.25
C VAL A 200 -7.54 -5.53 -8.29
N ARG A 201 -8.25 -6.60 -8.67
CA ARG A 201 -9.50 -6.51 -9.43
C ARG A 201 -10.64 -7.01 -8.57
N TRP A 202 -11.73 -6.26 -8.53
CA TRP A 202 -12.95 -6.70 -7.86
C TRP A 202 -13.77 -7.51 -8.87
N GLU A 203 -13.87 -8.81 -8.66
CA GLU A 203 -14.75 -9.65 -9.46
C GLU A 203 -16.09 -9.84 -8.72
N PRO A 204 -17.23 -9.76 -9.42
CA PRO A 204 -18.49 -10.22 -8.86
C PRO A 204 -18.34 -11.71 -8.51
N ASP A 205 -18.82 -12.12 -7.33
CA ASP A 205 -18.76 -13.51 -6.89
C ASP A 205 -19.27 -14.39 -8.05
N PRO A 206 -18.45 -15.31 -8.61
CA PRO A 206 -18.89 -16.16 -9.71
C PRO A 206 -20.14 -16.85 -9.20
N MET A 207 -21.27 -16.48 -9.82
CA MET A 207 -22.59 -16.72 -9.30
C MET A 207 -22.65 -18.14 -8.73
N VAL A 208 -23.19 -18.27 -7.51
CA VAL A 208 -23.90 -19.48 -7.14
C VAL A 208 -24.90 -19.65 -8.28
N VAL A 209 -24.53 -20.46 -9.27
CA VAL A 209 -25.46 -20.95 -10.28
C VAL A 209 -26.41 -21.70 -9.40
N ASP A 210 -27.56 -21.07 -9.12
CA ASP A 210 -28.68 -21.76 -8.52
C ASP A 210 -28.79 -23.03 -9.35
N SER A 211 -28.36 -24.15 -8.76
CA SER A 211 -28.63 -25.43 -9.35
C SER A 211 -30.14 -25.43 -9.46
N ASP A 212 -30.64 -25.37 -10.69
CA ASP A 212 -32.04 -25.54 -11.05
C ASP A 212 -32.47 -26.92 -10.53
N ASP A 213 -32.68 -27.01 -9.22
CA ASP A 213 -33.33 -28.13 -8.57
C ASP A 213 -34.82 -27.80 -8.64
N ASP A 214 -35.36 -28.16 -9.80
CA ASP A 214 -36.76 -28.05 -10.24
C ASP A 214 -37.73 -28.93 -9.41
N SER A 215 -37.54 -29.03 -8.10
CA SER A 215 -38.40 -29.82 -7.22
C SER A 215 -38.94 -29.00 -6.05
N VAL A 216 -39.86 -28.09 -6.37
CA VAL A 216 -40.77 -27.49 -5.38
C VAL A 216 -42.17 -28.06 -5.60
N ASP A 217 -42.60 -28.93 -4.67
CA ASP A 217 -44.00 -28.99 -4.28
C ASP A 217 -44.30 -27.70 -3.49
N GLU A 218 -45.24 -26.92 -4.01
CA GLU A 218 -45.64 -25.61 -3.51
C GLU A 218 -46.30 -25.69 -2.13
N GLU A 219 -45.60 -25.23 -1.08
CA GLU A 219 -46.26 -24.74 0.14
C GLU A 219 -45.80 -23.29 0.40
N GLU A 220 -46.64 -22.36 -0.04
CA GLU A 220 -46.45 -20.91 0.07
C GLU A 220 -46.24 -20.47 1.52
N THR A 221 -45.04 -20.01 1.87
CA THR A 221 -44.83 -19.15 3.04
C THR A 221 -44.31 -17.78 2.61
N PRO A 222 -44.98 -16.66 2.97
CA PRO A 222 -44.60 -15.32 2.54
C PRO A 222 -43.56 -14.75 3.51
N PHE A 223 -42.31 -15.19 3.40
CA PHE A 223 -41.18 -14.48 3.97
C PHE A 223 -40.24 -14.08 2.86
N HIS A 224 -40.28 -12.79 2.49
CA HIS A 224 -39.33 -12.16 1.59
C HIS A 224 -37.91 -12.29 2.17
N SER A 225 -37.22 -13.38 1.86
CA SER A 225 -35.79 -13.49 2.07
C SER A 225 -35.11 -12.52 1.09
N ARG A 226 -34.64 -11.39 1.62
CA ARG A 226 -33.70 -10.55 0.88
C ARG A 226 -32.44 -11.39 0.69
N ARG A 227 -32.29 -12.02 -0.49
CA ARG A 227 -31.01 -12.58 -0.93
C ARG A 227 -29.94 -11.50 -0.74
N ALA A 228 -29.08 -11.71 0.24
CA ALA A 228 -27.92 -10.86 0.44
C ALA A 228 -27.08 -10.95 -0.83
N GLN A 229 -27.03 -9.88 -1.61
CA GLN A 229 -26.04 -9.76 -2.68
C GLN A 229 -24.67 -9.92 -2.02
N THR A 230 -23.96 -10.99 -2.36
CA THR A 230 -22.61 -11.20 -1.88
C THR A 230 -21.75 -10.05 -2.39
N ALA A 231 -21.05 -9.38 -1.47
CA ALA A 231 -20.15 -8.28 -1.84
C ALA A 231 -19.08 -8.81 -2.81
N PRO A 232 -18.67 -8.00 -3.81
CA PRO A 232 -17.60 -8.38 -4.74
C PRO A 232 -16.32 -8.71 -3.97
N ARG A 233 -15.58 -9.72 -4.44
CA ARG A 233 -14.35 -10.17 -3.78
C ARG A 233 -13.13 -9.58 -4.48
N PRO A 234 -12.14 -9.08 -3.74
CA PRO A 234 -10.88 -8.64 -4.31
C PRO A 234 -10.08 -9.85 -4.82
N LEU A 235 -9.60 -9.78 -6.05
CA LEU A 235 -8.72 -10.77 -6.68
C LEU A 235 -7.38 -10.10 -7.01
N LEU A 236 -6.28 -10.72 -6.59
CA LEU A 236 -4.95 -10.26 -7.00
C LEU A 236 -4.74 -10.64 -8.46
N VAL A 237 -4.49 -9.65 -9.32
CA VAL A 237 -4.30 -9.86 -10.76
C VAL A 237 -2.98 -9.29 -11.23
N TYR A 238 -2.42 -9.93 -12.26
CA TYR A 238 -1.35 -9.32 -13.03
C TYR A 238 -1.95 -8.44 -14.12
N MET A 239 -1.46 -7.21 -14.20
CA MET A 239 -1.90 -6.20 -15.13
C MET A 239 -0.77 -5.93 -16.10
N ALA A 240 -0.97 -6.34 -17.35
CA ALA A 240 0.02 -6.13 -18.41
C ALA A 240 0.23 -4.64 -18.77
N GLY A 241 -0.58 -3.73 -18.23
CA GLY A 241 -0.50 -2.27 -18.43
C GLY A 241 -0.66 -1.47 -17.13
N THR A 242 -0.57 -0.14 -17.23
CA THR A 242 -0.77 0.79 -16.11
C THR A 242 -2.28 1.02 -15.87
N GLY A 243 -2.91 0.33 -14.92
CA GLY A 243 -4.36 0.49 -14.78
C GLY A 243 -5.11 -0.24 -13.65
N GLY A 244 -4.45 -0.62 -12.55
CA GLY A 244 -5.19 -1.13 -11.39
C GLY A 244 -5.12 -0.23 -10.19
N ASP A 245 -6.06 -0.47 -9.28
CA ASP A 245 -6.03 0.11 -7.95
C ASP A 245 -4.71 -0.29 -7.27
N GLU A 246 -4.00 0.71 -6.76
CA GLU A 246 -2.71 0.53 -6.09
C GLU A 246 -2.87 -0.43 -4.90
N TRP A 247 -1.96 -1.39 -4.75
CA TRP A 247 -1.84 -2.21 -3.56
C TRP A 247 -0.63 -1.74 -2.76
N GLU A 248 -0.77 -1.71 -1.43
CA GLU A 248 0.34 -1.39 -0.54
C GLU A 248 1.00 -2.70 -0.08
N LEU A 249 2.33 -2.81 -0.24
CA LEU A 249 3.15 -3.73 0.54
C LEU A 249 3.10 -3.27 2.00
N CYS A 250 2.19 -3.84 2.79
CA CYS A 250 2.17 -3.64 4.24
C CYS A 250 3.33 -4.36 4.94
#